data_AF-A0ABD3QB73-F1
#
_entry.id   AF-A0ABD3QB73-F1
#
_cell.length_a   1.000
_cell.length_b   1.000
_cell.length_c   1.000
_cell.angle_alpha   90.00
_cell.angle_beta   90.00
_cell.angle_gamma   90.00
#
_symmetry.space_group_name_H-M   'P 1'
#
loop_
_entity.id
_entity.type
_entity.pdbx_description
1 polymer ?
#
loop_
_entity_poly.entity_id
_entity_poly.type
_entity_poly.pdbx_seq_one_letter_code
_entity_poly.pdbx_strand_id
1 'polypeptide(L)'
;MTASIRPLSNSQKLFLQRLMVGHVLTDDQARDLYASIREKFANVEVEGEQESGVDPAFMGNSFDHCLGLINVSLKAAFNLEICTVYLPPPYDPDGAPATSSSSSSGRTKSPTLIKYHAVVNKSNDVHAKSYASPLSHSGPHEMAYLRLILQKLVDIGNDMDVSVGCRGVMNKMDIINSRTDLEGAHANKLSVAQTEAALELFLMEKWLVEMAPPGEEESDGEDESDEDRSKKRRKRLSSSGDRRKSLRGTYYGIGPRCFLEMGEFLQAVGLPEERIPQTIINLP
;
A
#
# COMPACT_ATOMS: atom_id res chain seq x y z
N MET A 1 37.80 4.96 2.91
CA MET A 1 37.23 6.22 3.43
C MET A 1 35.93 5.87 4.12
N THR A 2 35.83 6.03 5.43
CA THR A 2 34.59 5.81 6.17
C THR A 2 33.65 6.97 5.86
N ALA A 3 32.51 6.72 5.21
CA ALA A 3 31.50 7.74 4.99
C ALA A 3 31.06 8.30 6.35
N SER A 4 31.24 9.60 6.57
CA SER A 4 30.77 10.25 7.78
C SER A 4 29.24 10.23 7.77
N ILE A 5 28.64 9.48 8.70
CA ILE A 5 27.18 9.38 8.83
C ILE A 5 26.69 10.69 9.43
N ARG A 6 25.91 11.46 8.66
CA ARG A 6 25.22 12.63 9.20
C ARG A 6 24.13 12.15 10.19
N PRO A 7 24.16 12.59 11.46
CA PRO A 7 23.12 12.22 12.39
C PRO A 7 21.77 12.84 11.98
N LEU A 8 20.70 12.07 12.13
CA LEU A 8 19.34 12.57 11.93
C LEU A 8 18.97 13.57 13.04
N SER A 9 18.27 14.64 12.67
CA SER A 9 17.63 15.54 13.63
C SER A 9 16.51 14.83 14.39
N ASN A 10 16.07 15.40 15.53
CA ASN A 10 14.97 14.79 16.31
C ASN A 10 13.65 14.75 15.53
N SER A 11 13.36 15.77 14.72
CA SER A 11 12.18 15.80 13.86
C SER A 11 12.27 14.76 12.75
N GLN A 12 13.44 14.57 12.13
CA GLN A 12 13.67 13.50 11.13
C GLN A 12 13.53 12.10 11.74
N LYS A 13 14.05 11.89 12.96
CA LYS A 13 13.86 10.63 13.70
C LYS A 13 12.38 10.37 13.98
N LEU A 14 11.63 11.38 14.42
CA LEU A 14 10.20 11.24 14.69
C LEU A 14 9.41 10.95 13.41
N PHE A 15 9.75 11.60 12.29
CA PHE A 15 9.16 11.32 10.99
C PHE A 15 9.40 9.88 10.58
N LEU A 16 10.65 9.43 10.66
CA LEU A 16 11.03 8.05 10.34
C LEU A 16 10.30 7.03 11.23
N GLN A 17 10.24 7.25 12.54
CA GLN A 17 9.52 6.37 13.47
C GLN A 17 8.04 6.24 13.09
N ARG A 18 7.36 7.36 12.78
CA ARG A 18 5.95 7.36 12.40
C ARG A 18 5.72 6.76 11.02
N LEU A 19 6.63 6.97 10.08
CA LEU A 19 6.61 6.31 8.77
C LEU A 19 6.74 4.79 8.91
N MET A 20 7.64 4.30 9.77
CA MET A 20 7.80 2.87 10.04
C MET A 20 6.56 2.25 10.69
N VAL A 21 5.93 2.95 11.64
CA VAL A 21 4.67 2.52 12.27
C VAL A 21 3.51 2.50 11.27
N GLY A 22 3.50 3.43 10.31
CA GLY A 22 2.50 3.44 9.24
C GLY A 22 2.64 2.30 8.24
N HIS A 23 3.76 1.58 8.25
CA HIS A 23 4.19 0.55 7.29
C HIS A 23 4.34 1.09 5.84
N VAL A 24 3.26 1.62 5.27
CA VAL A 24 3.21 2.29 3.97
C VAL A 24 2.24 3.46 4.08
N LEU A 25 2.67 4.66 3.67
CA LEU A 25 1.82 5.85 3.61
C LEU A 25 1.59 6.28 2.16
N THR A 26 0.41 6.81 1.87
CA THR A 26 0.19 7.57 0.62
C THR A 26 1.01 8.87 0.64
N ASP A 27 1.21 9.51 -0.53
CA ASP A 27 1.93 10.79 -0.61
C ASP A 27 1.25 11.87 0.24
N ASP A 28 -0.09 11.92 0.24
CA ASP A 28 -0.86 12.86 1.07
C ASP A 28 -0.64 12.59 2.56
N GLN A 29 -0.79 11.34 3.01
CA GLN A 29 -0.54 10.96 4.41
C GLN A 29 0.89 11.26 4.85
N ALA A 30 1.87 11.00 3.99
CA ALA A 30 3.28 11.26 4.28
C ALA A 30 3.59 12.77 4.32
N ARG A 31 2.96 13.57 3.45
CA ARG A 31 3.08 15.04 3.45
C ARG A 31 2.40 15.65 4.65
N ASP A 32 1.23 15.16 5.04
CA ASP A 32 0.51 15.60 6.24
C ASP A 32 1.33 15.28 7.50
N LEU A 33 1.93 14.09 7.55
CA LEU A 33 2.85 13.71 8.61
C LEU A 33 4.06 14.66 8.68
N TYR A 34 4.68 14.95 7.52
CA TYR A 34 5.79 15.89 7.42
C TYR A 34 5.40 17.29 7.91
N ALA A 35 4.26 17.82 7.43
CA ALA A 35 3.77 19.14 7.81
C ALA A 35 3.45 19.22 9.31
N SER A 36 2.77 18.21 9.86
CA SER A 36 2.43 18.13 11.29
C SER A 36 3.67 18.12 12.19
N ILE A 37 4.74 17.42 11.79
CA ILE A 37 5.99 17.42 12.54
C ILE A 37 6.69 18.77 12.40
N ARG A 38 6.77 19.32 11.18
CA ARG A 38 7.40 20.62 10.95
C ARG A 38 6.76 21.73 11.77
N GLU A 39 5.43 21.75 11.86
CA GLU A 39 4.68 22.71 12.69
C GLU A 39 5.00 22.56 14.18
N LYS A 40 5.04 21.32 14.70
CA LYS A 40 5.35 21.05 16.12
C LYS A 40 6.74 21.47 16.54
N PHE A 41 7.69 21.47 15.62
CA PHE A 41 9.09 21.83 15.89
C PHE A 41 9.41 23.28 15.47
N ALA A 42 8.46 24.06 14.97
CA ALA A 42 8.70 25.42 14.47
C ALA A 42 9.18 26.41 15.55
N ASN A 43 8.83 26.17 16.82
CA ASN A 43 9.12 27.07 17.94
C ASN A 43 10.13 26.49 18.94
N VAL A 44 10.83 25.42 18.59
CA VAL A 44 11.81 24.80 19.49
C VAL A 44 13.14 25.50 19.31
N GLU A 45 13.54 26.31 20.29
CA GLU A 45 14.88 26.90 20.35
C GLU A 45 15.90 25.77 20.50
N VAL A 46 16.91 25.76 19.63
CA VAL A 46 17.97 24.76 19.68
C VAL A 46 19.19 25.38 20.33
N GLU A 47 19.52 24.86 21.51
CA GLU A 47 20.77 25.16 22.19
C GLU A 47 21.93 24.54 21.38
N GLY A 48 22.52 25.32 20.49
CA GLY A 48 23.66 24.89 19.68
C GLY A 48 24.18 26.02 18.79
N GLU A 49 25.47 26.30 18.92
CA GLU A 49 26.20 27.36 18.22
C GLU A 49 26.00 27.32 16.70
N GLN A 50 25.23 28.25 16.13
CA GLN A 50 25.38 28.67 14.74
C GLN A 50 25.05 30.15 14.52
N GLU A 51 26.09 30.88 14.16
CA GLU A 51 26.21 32.33 13.99
C GLU A 51 25.61 32.90 12.69
N SER A 52 24.69 32.19 12.03
CA SER A 52 24.09 32.68 10.78
C SER A 52 22.61 32.35 10.75
N GLY A 53 21.78 33.39 10.91
CA GLY A 53 20.33 33.36 11.08
C GLY A 53 19.50 32.88 9.88
N VAL A 54 19.80 31.68 9.36
CA VAL A 54 18.91 30.92 8.50
C VAL A 54 18.93 29.50 9.03
N ASP A 55 17.91 29.17 9.82
CA ASP A 55 17.63 27.81 10.30
C ASP A 55 17.67 26.83 9.11
N PRO A 56 18.69 25.95 9.00
CA PRO A 56 18.65 24.89 8.01
C PRO A 56 17.56 23.94 8.46
N ALA A 57 16.33 24.22 8.01
CA ALA A 57 15.10 23.56 8.42
C ALA A 57 15.39 22.12 8.83
N PHE A 58 15.19 21.79 10.11
CA PHE A 58 15.58 20.50 10.70
C PHE A 58 15.11 19.27 9.94
N MET A 59 14.07 19.45 9.11
CA MET A 59 13.41 18.46 8.25
C MET A 59 13.76 18.60 6.77
N GLY A 60 14.60 19.54 6.35
CA GLY A 60 14.78 19.97 4.96
C GLY A 60 13.78 21.05 4.54
N ASN A 61 14.03 21.61 3.35
CA ASN A 61 13.24 22.74 2.83
C ASN A 61 11.92 22.29 2.17
N SER A 62 11.83 21.02 1.79
CA SER A 62 10.67 20.38 1.17
C SER A 62 10.54 18.94 1.68
N PHE A 63 9.38 18.34 1.44
CA PHE A 63 9.14 16.92 1.74
C PHE A 63 10.18 16.01 1.06
N ASP A 64 10.43 16.17 -0.23
CA ASP A 64 11.37 15.33 -0.97
C ASP A 64 12.82 15.52 -0.46
N HIS A 65 13.20 16.75 -0.08
CA HIS A 65 14.49 17.03 0.56
C HIS A 65 14.60 16.32 1.93
N CYS A 66 13.53 16.27 2.73
CA CYS A 66 13.49 15.48 3.97
C CYS A 66 13.82 14.01 3.72
N LEU A 67 13.17 13.42 2.71
CA LEU A 67 13.37 12.01 2.36
C LEU A 67 14.81 11.76 1.90
N GLY A 68 15.36 12.66 1.07
CA GLY A 68 16.75 12.61 0.63
C GLY A 68 17.75 12.65 1.78
N LEU A 69 17.57 13.58 2.73
CA LEU A 69 18.42 13.68 3.93
C LEU A 69 18.37 12.41 4.78
N ILE A 70 17.17 11.85 5.00
CA ILE A 70 17.01 10.63 5.78
C ILE A 70 17.65 9.44 5.07
N ASN A 71 17.48 9.33 3.75
CA ASN A 71 18.05 8.25 2.95
C ASN A 71 19.57 8.21 2.97
N VAL A 72 20.23 9.37 2.95
CA VAL A 72 21.70 9.45 3.08
C VAL A 72 22.17 8.78 4.38
N SER A 73 21.49 9.05 5.50
CA SER A 73 21.83 8.45 6.79
C SER A 73 21.44 6.97 6.88
N LEU A 74 20.23 6.60 6.42
CA LEU A 74 19.73 5.23 6.50
C LEU A 74 20.54 4.25 5.66
N LYS A 75 20.91 4.65 4.43
CA LYS A 75 21.65 3.79 3.51
C LYS A 75 23.05 3.48 4.05
N ALA A 76 23.74 4.52 4.54
CA ALA A 76 25.09 4.37 5.07
C ALA A 76 25.14 3.56 6.38
N ALA A 77 24.13 3.72 7.25
CA ALA A 77 24.14 3.12 8.59
C ALA A 77 23.48 1.73 8.65
N PHE A 78 22.37 1.53 7.95
CA PHE A 78 21.49 0.36 8.14
C PHE A 78 21.17 -0.38 6.83
N ASN A 79 21.66 0.13 5.69
CA ASN A 79 21.24 -0.31 4.36
C ASN A 79 19.71 -0.30 4.17
N LEU A 80 19.06 0.67 4.79
CA LEU A 80 17.63 0.95 4.65
C LEU A 80 17.45 2.16 3.74
N GLU A 81 16.32 2.21 3.04
CA GLU A 81 15.95 3.34 2.19
C GLU A 81 14.44 3.60 2.28
N ILE A 82 14.05 4.87 2.35
CA ILE A 82 12.69 5.30 2.06
C ILE A 82 12.51 5.23 0.55
N CYS A 83 11.64 4.32 0.12
CA CYS A 83 11.34 4.03 -1.26
C CYS A 83 9.94 4.51 -1.61
N THR A 84 9.79 4.96 -2.86
CA THR A 84 8.52 5.41 -3.40
C THR A 84 8.09 4.53 -4.58
N VAL A 85 6.83 4.13 -4.64
CA VAL A 85 6.23 3.44 -5.80
C VAL A 85 4.94 4.12 -6.23
N TYR A 86 4.59 3.93 -7.51
CA TYR A 86 3.34 4.39 -8.09
C TYR A 86 2.50 3.18 -8.48
N LEU A 87 1.27 3.11 -7.97
CA LEU A 87 0.35 2.02 -8.23
C LEU A 87 -0.98 2.55 -8.75
N PRO A 88 -1.64 1.88 -9.70
CA PRO A 88 -3.00 2.26 -10.11
C PRO A 88 -3.97 2.06 -8.94
N PRO A 89 -5.13 2.73 -8.90
CA PRO A 89 -6.18 2.44 -7.93
C PRO A 89 -6.54 0.95 -8.05
N PRO A 90 -6.82 0.26 -6.93
CA PRO A 90 -7.79 0.67 -5.89
C PRO A 90 -7.16 0.83 -4.50
N TYR A 91 -5.85 1.05 -4.42
CA TYR A 91 -5.09 1.08 -3.17
C TYR A 91 -5.30 2.36 -2.34
N ASP A 92 -6.28 3.19 -2.69
CA ASP A 92 -6.68 4.35 -1.89
C ASP A 92 -7.57 3.85 -0.73
N PRO A 93 -7.10 3.91 0.53
CA PRO A 93 -7.92 3.50 1.67
C PRO A 93 -9.17 4.38 1.86
N ASP A 94 -9.16 5.60 1.30
CA ASP A 94 -10.25 6.59 1.43
C ASP A 94 -11.06 6.73 0.14
N GLY A 95 -10.59 6.13 -0.96
CA GLY A 95 -11.17 6.21 -2.28
C GLY A 95 -12.07 5.01 -2.58
N ALA A 96 -13.38 5.20 -2.43
CA ALA A 96 -14.34 4.42 -3.22
C ALA A 96 -13.87 4.39 -4.68
N PRO A 97 -14.06 3.28 -5.42
CA PRO A 97 -13.64 3.21 -6.82
C PRO A 97 -14.18 4.44 -7.53
N ALA A 98 -13.29 5.27 -8.07
CA ALA A 98 -13.66 6.48 -8.76
C ALA A 98 -14.58 6.07 -9.92
N THR A 99 -15.88 6.19 -9.70
CA THR A 99 -16.90 6.09 -10.74
C THR A 99 -16.56 7.19 -11.72
N SER A 100 -15.97 6.78 -12.83
CA SER A 100 -15.54 7.67 -13.90
C SER A 100 -16.76 8.16 -14.67
N SER A 101 -17.58 8.97 -14.01
CA SER A 101 -18.75 9.60 -14.61
C SER A 101 -18.33 10.91 -15.31
N SER A 102 -18.46 10.87 -16.64
CA SER A 102 -18.62 11.99 -17.58
C SER A 102 -17.40 12.83 -17.99
N SER A 103 -16.94 12.67 -19.23
CA SER A 103 -17.34 13.54 -20.36
C SER A 103 -16.43 13.33 -21.59
N SER A 104 -17.05 12.82 -22.65
CA SER A 104 -16.80 13.05 -24.08
C SER A 104 -15.55 13.85 -24.50
N SER A 105 -14.39 13.21 -24.54
CA SER A 105 -13.38 13.45 -25.59
C SER A 105 -12.44 12.25 -25.64
N GLY A 106 -12.15 11.74 -26.84
CA GLY A 106 -11.41 10.50 -27.10
C GLY A 106 -9.93 10.49 -26.72
N ARG A 107 -9.55 11.05 -25.57
CA ARG A 107 -8.27 10.79 -24.91
C ARG A 107 -8.54 9.80 -23.79
N THR A 108 -8.04 8.58 -23.93
CA THR A 108 -7.95 7.62 -22.82
C THR A 108 -7.25 8.32 -21.66
N LYS A 109 -7.99 8.70 -20.61
CA LYS A 109 -7.39 9.25 -19.39
C LYS A 109 -6.48 8.16 -18.83
N SER A 110 -5.18 8.43 -18.81
CA SER A 110 -4.21 7.56 -18.15
C SER A 110 -4.68 7.35 -16.70
N PRO A 111 -4.68 6.10 -16.19
CA PRO A 111 -5.11 5.83 -14.82
C PRO A 111 -4.30 6.67 -13.85
N THR A 112 -4.98 7.37 -12.93
CA THR A 112 -4.32 8.19 -11.91
C THR A 112 -3.54 7.28 -10.97
N LEU A 113 -2.21 7.32 -11.05
CA LEU A 113 -1.37 6.52 -10.15
C LEU A 113 -1.31 7.16 -8.76
N ILE A 114 -1.41 6.34 -7.73
CA ILE A 114 -1.25 6.73 -6.34
C ILE A 114 0.19 6.46 -5.93
N LYS A 115 0.80 7.45 -5.27
CA LYS A 115 2.19 7.41 -4.82
C LYS A 115 2.26 6.94 -3.36
N TYR A 116 3.07 5.93 -3.09
CA TYR A 116 3.26 5.32 -1.78
C TYR A 116 4.69 5.43 -1.31
N HIS A 117 4.89 5.51 0.01
CA HIS A 117 6.18 5.62 0.66
C HIS A 117 6.33 4.59 1.78
N ALA A 118 7.46 3.88 1.81
CA ALA A 118 7.80 2.98 2.92
C ALA A 118 9.31 2.93 3.16
N VAL A 119 9.70 2.50 4.37
CA VAL A 119 11.10 2.18 4.70
C VAL A 119 11.35 0.72 4.30
N VAL A 120 12.28 0.51 3.38
CA VAL A 120 12.58 -0.80 2.79
C VAL A 120 14.02 -1.21 3.08
N ASN A 121 14.23 -2.49 3.33
CA ASN A 121 15.55 -3.10 3.36
C ASN A 121 15.82 -3.87 2.07
N LYS A 122 16.51 -3.24 1.12
CA LYS A 122 16.81 -3.87 -0.19
C LYS A 122 17.78 -5.04 -0.10
N SER A 123 18.70 -5.05 0.88
CA SER A 123 19.64 -6.17 1.03
C SER A 123 19.04 -7.44 1.58
N ASN A 124 17.84 -7.36 2.18
CA ASN A 124 17.29 -8.45 2.96
C ASN A 124 16.10 -9.14 2.28
N ASP A 125 15.83 -8.79 1.02
CA ASP A 125 14.75 -9.39 0.22
C ASP A 125 14.97 -10.92 0.11
N VAL A 126 16.22 -11.34 -0.09
CA VAL A 126 16.60 -12.76 -0.23
C VAL A 126 16.61 -13.54 1.10
N HIS A 127 17.01 -12.92 2.22
CA HIS A 127 17.35 -13.66 3.45
C HIS A 127 16.38 -13.44 4.64
N ALA A 128 16.00 -12.21 4.99
CA ALA A 128 15.07 -11.97 6.12
C ALA A 128 13.61 -12.27 5.80
N LYS A 129 13.32 -12.63 4.55
CA LYS A 129 12.02 -13.15 4.11
C LYS A 129 12.09 -14.59 3.66
N SER A 130 13.16 -15.31 3.97
CA SER A 130 13.18 -16.78 3.90
C SER A 130 12.37 -17.35 5.08
N TYR A 131 11.90 -18.59 4.95
CA TYR A 131 10.88 -19.30 5.73
C TYR A 131 10.88 -19.20 7.28
N ALA A 132 11.86 -18.57 7.93
CA ALA A 132 12.10 -18.67 9.37
C ALA A 132 12.62 -17.39 10.04
N SER A 133 12.33 -16.19 9.53
CA SER A 133 12.75 -14.96 10.21
C SER A 133 12.04 -14.83 11.57
N PRO A 134 12.75 -14.90 12.70
CA PRO A 134 12.15 -14.81 14.03
C PRO A 134 11.74 -13.39 14.42
N LEU A 135 11.97 -12.41 13.54
CA LEU A 135 11.78 -10.98 13.79
C LEU A 135 10.49 -10.42 13.17
N SER A 136 9.76 -11.19 12.36
CA SER A 136 8.42 -10.80 11.93
C SER A 136 7.42 -11.07 13.05
N HIS A 137 6.44 -10.17 13.25
CA HIS A 137 5.31 -10.41 14.15
C HIS A 137 4.53 -11.68 13.76
N SER A 138 4.64 -12.08 12.49
CA SER A 138 4.16 -13.35 11.94
C SER A 138 5.17 -14.48 12.15
N GLY A 139 4.70 -15.64 12.61
CA GLY A 139 5.50 -16.85 12.67
C GLY A 139 5.82 -17.43 11.28
N PRO A 140 6.64 -18.49 11.22
CA PRO A 140 7.05 -19.13 9.96
C PRO A 140 5.86 -19.72 9.17
N HIS A 141 4.77 -20.10 9.84
CA HIS A 141 3.58 -20.65 9.19
C HIS A 141 2.74 -19.56 8.54
N GLU A 142 2.56 -18.43 9.22
CA GLU A 142 1.87 -17.25 8.72
C GLU A 142 2.61 -16.66 7.51
N MET A 143 3.95 -16.60 7.56
CA MET A 143 4.74 -16.14 6.40
C MET A 143 4.65 -17.09 5.21
N ALA A 144 4.65 -18.40 5.42
CA ALA A 144 4.41 -19.38 4.36
C ALA A 144 3.01 -19.22 3.75
N TYR A 145 2.02 -18.96 4.60
CA TYR A 145 0.64 -18.68 4.19
C TYR A 145 0.51 -17.38 3.39
N LEU A 146 1.16 -16.29 3.80
CA LEU A 146 1.21 -15.06 3.01
C LEU A 146 1.77 -15.30 1.61
N ARG A 147 2.89 -16.04 1.50
CA ARG A 147 3.50 -16.35 0.19
C ARG A 147 2.57 -17.15 -0.71
N LEU A 148 1.87 -18.14 -0.15
CA LEU A 148 0.87 -18.92 -0.88
C LEU A 148 -0.27 -18.03 -1.39
N ILE A 149 -0.78 -17.11 -0.57
CA ILE A 149 -1.80 -16.14 -1.00
C ILE A 149 -1.27 -15.26 -2.13
N LEU A 150 -0.05 -14.71 -1.98
CA LEU A 150 0.56 -13.86 -3.00
C LEU A 150 0.74 -14.60 -4.33
N GLN A 151 1.20 -15.85 -4.30
CA GLN A 151 1.31 -16.69 -5.49
C GLN A 151 -0.04 -16.84 -6.18
N LYS A 152 -1.09 -17.25 -5.46
CA LYS A 152 -2.44 -17.39 -6.03
C LYS A 152 -2.99 -16.08 -6.58
N LEU A 153 -2.75 -14.96 -5.90
CA LEU A 153 -3.15 -13.65 -6.39
C LEU A 153 -2.42 -13.28 -7.69
N VAL A 154 -1.11 -13.58 -7.79
CA VAL A 154 -0.35 -13.40 -9.04
C VAL A 154 -0.90 -14.28 -10.15
N ASP A 155 -1.18 -15.56 -9.87
CA ASP A 155 -1.75 -16.49 -10.84
C ASP A 155 -3.08 -15.96 -11.40
N ILE A 156 -3.99 -15.51 -10.53
CA ILE A 156 -5.27 -14.90 -10.95
C ILE A 156 -5.05 -13.57 -11.70
N GLY A 157 -4.08 -12.77 -11.27
CA GLY A 157 -3.81 -11.44 -11.82
C GLY A 157 -3.08 -11.45 -13.16
N ASN A 158 -2.45 -12.57 -13.54
CA ASN A 158 -1.75 -12.74 -14.80
C ASN A 158 -2.70 -12.88 -16.00
N ASP A 159 -3.93 -13.34 -15.78
CA ASP A 159 -4.97 -13.39 -16.80
C ASP A 159 -5.58 -12.01 -17.12
N MET A 160 -5.18 -10.96 -16.38
CA MET A 160 -5.68 -9.60 -16.56
C MET A 160 -4.66 -8.69 -17.23
N ASP A 161 -5.08 -7.98 -18.27
CA ASP A 161 -4.26 -7.00 -18.99
C ASP A 161 -4.10 -5.70 -18.17
N VAL A 162 -2.96 -5.58 -17.48
CA VAL A 162 -2.65 -4.44 -16.61
C VAL A 162 -1.20 -4.03 -16.82
N SER A 163 -0.97 -2.73 -16.99
CA SER A 163 0.37 -2.19 -17.23
C SER A 163 1.28 -2.21 -16.00
N VAL A 164 0.73 -1.99 -14.79
CA VAL A 164 1.51 -1.94 -13.54
C VAL A 164 0.72 -2.56 -12.39
N GLY A 165 1.40 -3.36 -11.57
CA GLY A 165 0.84 -4.03 -10.40
C GLY A 165 0.11 -5.34 -10.71
N CYS A 166 -0.60 -5.85 -9.71
CA CYS A 166 -1.37 -7.10 -9.78
C CYS A 166 -2.84 -6.83 -9.41
N ARG A 167 -3.76 -7.14 -10.33
CA ARG A 167 -5.22 -7.03 -10.11
C ARG A 167 -5.88 -8.34 -9.69
N GLY A 168 -5.08 -9.37 -9.37
CA GLY A 168 -5.60 -10.58 -8.78
C GLY A 168 -6.36 -10.26 -7.49
N VAL A 169 -7.56 -10.81 -7.38
CA VAL A 169 -8.44 -10.62 -6.24
C VAL A 169 -9.00 -11.97 -5.81
N MET A 170 -9.06 -12.18 -4.50
CA MET A 170 -9.62 -13.40 -3.91
C MET A 170 -10.62 -13.04 -2.82
N ASN A 171 -11.70 -13.83 -2.72
CA ASN A 171 -12.66 -13.70 -1.64
C ASN A 171 -12.02 -14.08 -0.30
N LYS A 172 -12.44 -13.44 0.80
CA LYS A 172 -12.01 -13.73 2.17
C LYS A 172 -12.00 -15.23 2.49
N MET A 173 -13.05 -15.95 2.11
CA MET A 173 -13.17 -17.38 2.40
C MET A 173 -12.19 -18.22 1.59
N ASP A 174 -11.93 -17.86 0.33
CA ASP A 174 -10.94 -18.57 -0.51
C ASP A 174 -9.52 -18.35 0.00
N ILE A 175 -9.23 -17.14 0.48
CA ILE A 175 -7.97 -16.84 1.18
C ILE A 175 -7.85 -17.74 2.40
N ILE A 176 -8.84 -17.71 3.33
CA ILE A 176 -8.82 -18.53 4.54
C ILE A 176 -8.68 -20.02 4.20
N ASN A 177 -9.37 -20.51 3.17
CA ASN A 177 -9.30 -21.90 2.74
C ASN A 177 -7.96 -22.29 2.13
N SER A 178 -7.21 -21.35 1.56
CA SER A 178 -5.87 -21.62 1.04
C SER A 178 -4.90 -22.14 2.10
N ARG A 179 -5.20 -22.00 3.41
CA ARG A 179 -4.41 -22.63 4.49
C ARG A 179 -4.30 -24.16 4.36
N THR A 180 -5.28 -24.82 3.73
CA THR A 180 -5.26 -26.29 3.54
C THR A 180 -4.27 -26.72 2.48
N ASP A 181 -3.84 -25.79 1.62
CA ASP A 181 -2.93 -26.04 0.52
C ASP A 181 -1.46 -25.78 0.93
N LEU A 182 -1.21 -25.48 2.20
CA LEU A 182 0.14 -25.41 2.74
C LEU A 182 0.78 -26.80 2.72
N GLU A 183 2.03 -26.85 2.24
CA GLU A 183 2.76 -28.11 2.06
C GLU A 183 3.92 -28.27 3.07
N GLY A 184 4.51 -29.46 3.08
CA GLY A 184 5.71 -29.78 3.86
C GLY A 184 5.56 -29.52 5.36
N ALA A 185 6.50 -28.77 5.95
CA ALA A 185 6.51 -28.46 7.38
C ALA A 185 5.35 -27.54 7.83
N HIS A 186 4.61 -26.94 6.89
CA HIS A 186 3.54 -25.98 7.15
C HIS A 186 2.13 -26.58 7.00
N ALA A 187 2.04 -27.80 6.45
CA ALA A 187 0.77 -28.48 6.24
C ALA A 187 -0.03 -28.65 7.55
N ASN A 188 -1.30 -28.24 7.52
CA ASN A 188 -2.23 -28.31 8.65
C ASN A 188 -1.76 -27.61 9.93
N LYS A 189 -0.82 -26.65 9.85
CA LYS A 189 -0.28 -25.94 11.03
C LYS A 189 -1.13 -24.75 11.46
N LEU A 190 -1.90 -24.17 10.54
CA LEU A 190 -2.79 -23.04 10.83
C LEU A 190 -4.24 -23.51 10.93
N SER A 191 -4.85 -23.29 12.09
CA SER A 191 -6.30 -23.39 12.26
C SER A 191 -7.02 -22.22 11.57
N VAL A 192 -8.35 -22.30 11.41
CA VAL A 192 -9.17 -21.20 10.86
C VAL A 192 -8.97 -19.92 11.66
N ALA A 193 -9.06 -19.99 12.99
CA ALA A 193 -8.93 -18.82 13.86
C ALA A 193 -7.53 -18.16 13.76
N GLN A 194 -6.46 -18.97 13.70
CA GLN A 194 -5.10 -18.44 13.48
C GLN A 194 -4.96 -17.80 12.09
N THR A 195 -5.63 -18.37 11.09
CA THR A 195 -5.61 -17.86 9.72
C THR A 195 -6.34 -16.51 9.61
N GLU A 196 -7.47 -16.36 10.31
CA GLU A 196 -8.20 -15.09 10.41
C GLU A 196 -7.36 -14.01 11.10
N ALA A 197 -6.71 -14.35 12.21
CA ALA A 197 -5.81 -13.43 12.91
C ALA A 197 -4.61 -13.02 12.04
N ALA A 198 -4.03 -13.96 11.29
CA ALA A 198 -2.96 -13.67 10.34
C ALA A 198 -3.43 -12.74 9.20
N LEU A 199 -4.64 -12.95 8.69
CA LEU A 199 -5.22 -12.09 7.66
C LEU A 199 -5.44 -10.66 8.17
N GLU A 200 -5.95 -10.47 9.39
CA GLU A 200 -6.08 -9.16 10.01
C GLU A 200 -4.72 -8.45 10.15
N LEU A 201 -3.69 -9.19 10.57
CA LEU A 201 -2.33 -8.69 10.64
C LEU A 201 -1.82 -8.24 9.26
N PHE A 202 -2.05 -9.03 8.20
CA PHE A 202 -1.62 -8.69 6.84
C PHE A 202 -2.30 -7.43 6.29
N LEU A 203 -3.56 -7.19 6.65
CA LEU A 203 -4.28 -5.97 6.29
C LEU A 203 -3.79 -4.75 7.07
N MET A 204 -3.61 -4.90 8.38
CA MET A 204 -3.07 -3.84 9.24
C MET A 204 -1.69 -3.40 8.77
N GLU A 205 -0.83 -4.37 8.44
CA GLU A 205 0.53 -4.16 7.98
C GLU A 205 0.66 -3.82 6.49
N LYS A 206 -0.46 -3.67 5.76
CA LYS A 206 -0.52 -3.31 4.33
C LYS A 206 0.14 -4.31 3.36
N TRP A 207 0.28 -5.57 3.78
CA TRP A 207 0.64 -6.68 2.88
C TRP A 207 -0.50 -7.05 1.94
N LEU A 208 -1.73 -6.96 2.44
CA LEU A 208 -2.95 -7.12 1.66
C LEU A 208 -3.79 -5.85 1.74
N VAL A 209 -4.69 -5.67 0.78
CA VAL A 209 -5.64 -4.56 0.72
C VAL A 209 -7.03 -5.07 0.35
N GLU A 210 -8.09 -4.41 0.81
CA GLU A 210 -9.45 -4.68 0.34
C GLU A 210 -9.63 -4.19 -1.10
N MET A 211 -10.33 -4.97 -1.91
CA MET A 211 -10.51 -4.70 -3.34
C MET A 211 -11.99 -4.84 -3.71
N ALA A 212 -12.38 -4.19 -4.81
CA ALA A 212 -13.68 -4.43 -5.42
C ALA A 212 -13.76 -5.89 -5.94
N PRO A 213 -14.97 -6.50 -5.95
CA PRO A 213 -15.17 -7.82 -6.55
C PRO A 213 -14.80 -7.82 -8.03
N PRO A 214 -14.30 -8.94 -8.58
CA PRO A 214 -14.06 -9.06 -10.01
C PRO A 214 -15.40 -9.05 -10.76
N GLY A 215 -15.55 -8.19 -11.77
CA GLY A 215 -16.65 -8.27 -12.73
C GLY A 215 -17.92 -7.44 -12.48
N GLU A 216 -17.83 -6.28 -11.84
CA GLU A 216 -18.86 -5.25 -11.99
C GLU A 216 -18.25 -4.00 -12.65
N GLU A 217 -17.92 -4.12 -13.95
CA GLU A 217 -18.19 -2.97 -14.81
C GLU A 217 -19.71 -2.79 -14.72
N GLU A 218 -20.15 -1.74 -14.02
CA GLU A 218 -21.55 -1.38 -13.96
C GLU A 218 -22.04 -1.34 -15.40
N SER A 219 -22.81 -2.36 -15.81
CA SER A 219 -23.57 -2.33 -17.05
C SER A 219 -24.40 -1.06 -16.94
N ASP A 220 -23.94 0.01 -17.59
CA ASP A 220 -24.66 1.26 -17.73
C ASP A 220 -26.06 0.86 -18.16
N GLY A 221 -26.98 0.89 -17.19
CA GLY A 221 -28.38 0.65 -17.44
C GLY A 221 -28.78 1.79 -18.34
N GLU A 222 -28.84 1.52 -19.63
CA GLU A 222 -29.49 2.38 -20.61
C GLU A 222 -30.91 2.59 -20.08
N ASP A 223 -31.10 3.72 -19.39
CA ASP A 223 -32.40 4.23 -19.01
C ASP A 223 -33.15 4.44 -20.32
N GLU A 224 -34.00 3.48 -20.67
CA GLU A 224 -35.02 3.62 -21.71
C GLU A 224 -35.81 4.88 -21.37
N SER A 225 -35.55 5.93 -22.16
CA SER A 225 -36.25 7.19 -22.11
C SER A 225 -37.66 7.00 -22.62
N ASP A 226 -38.57 6.58 -21.74
CA ASP A 226 -40.01 6.67 -22.01
C ASP A 226 -40.51 8.07 -21.60
N GLU A 227 -40.67 8.89 -22.64
CA GLU A 227 -41.54 10.04 -22.64
C GLU A 227 -42.97 9.62 -22.24
N ASP A 228 -43.44 9.91 -21.02
CA ASP A 228 -44.76 10.53 -20.88
C ASP A 228 -45.11 11.05 -19.48
N ARG A 229 -45.40 12.36 -19.47
CA ARG A 229 -46.52 13.04 -18.80
C ARG A 229 -47.04 12.48 -17.45
N SER A 230 -46.84 13.34 -16.45
CA SER A 230 -47.91 13.98 -15.64
C SER A 230 -48.16 13.51 -14.19
N LYS A 231 -47.94 14.50 -13.30
CA LYS A 231 -48.71 14.86 -12.08
C LYS A 231 -48.78 13.86 -10.91
N LYS A 232 -48.31 14.39 -9.77
CA LYS A 232 -48.76 14.13 -8.38
C LYS A 232 -48.60 12.70 -7.87
N ARG A 233 -47.57 12.49 -7.03
CA ARG A 233 -47.78 12.09 -5.63
C ARG A 233 -46.48 12.12 -4.83
N ARG A 234 -46.47 12.93 -3.77
CA ARG A 234 -45.62 12.73 -2.58
C ARG A 234 -45.77 11.28 -2.11
N LYS A 235 -44.70 10.48 -2.24
CA LYS A 235 -44.55 9.25 -1.48
C LYS A 235 -43.07 9.06 -1.15
N ARG A 236 -42.82 9.18 0.16
CA ARG A 236 -41.66 8.74 0.94
C ARG A 236 -40.68 7.87 0.14
N LEU A 237 -39.53 8.44 -0.23
CA LEU A 237 -38.36 7.65 -0.56
C LEU A 237 -37.79 7.11 0.75
N SER A 238 -38.15 5.87 1.03
CA SER A 238 -37.41 5.02 1.95
C SER A 238 -35.94 5.02 1.56
N SER A 239 -35.09 5.40 2.50
CA SER A 239 -33.63 5.25 2.52
C SER A 239 -33.24 3.76 2.45
N SER A 240 -33.49 3.13 1.32
CA SER A 240 -33.25 1.70 1.06
C SER A 240 -32.24 1.48 -0.07
N GLY A 241 -31.30 2.41 -0.24
CA GLY A 241 -30.14 2.23 -1.11
C GLY A 241 -28.95 1.54 -0.43
N ASP A 242 -28.89 1.57 0.90
CA ASP A 242 -27.66 1.27 1.65
C ASP A 242 -27.56 -0.17 2.21
N ARG A 243 -28.55 -1.02 1.90
CA ARG A 243 -28.63 -2.40 2.43
C ARG A 243 -28.42 -3.51 1.40
N ARG A 244 -28.10 -3.16 0.16
CA ARG A 244 -27.52 -4.12 -0.80
C ARG A 244 -25.99 -4.03 -0.83
N LYS A 245 -25.36 -3.75 0.32
CA LYS A 245 -23.99 -4.21 0.59
C LYS A 245 -24.03 -5.73 0.63
N SER A 246 -23.83 -6.21 -0.58
CA SER A 246 -24.06 -7.51 -1.15
C SER A 246 -23.59 -8.67 -0.26
N LEU A 247 -24.34 -9.78 -0.32
CA LEU A 247 -23.93 -11.12 0.11
C LEU A 247 -22.63 -11.63 -0.55
N ARG A 248 -21.89 -10.79 -1.28
CA ARG A 248 -20.74 -11.14 -2.12
C ARG A 248 -19.40 -11.27 -1.40
N GLY A 249 -19.34 -11.00 -0.09
CA GLY A 249 -18.12 -11.15 0.71
C GLY A 249 -17.05 -10.10 0.41
N THR A 250 -16.05 -10.01 1.29
CA THR A 250 -14.90 -9.11 1.14
C THR A 250 -13.87 -9.73 0.21
N TYR A 251 -13.29 -8.93 -0.69
CA TYR A 251 -12.22 -9.36 -1.59
C TYR A 251 -10.92 -8.67 -1.21
N TYR A 252 -9.81 -9.36 -1.40
CA TYR A 252 -8.48 -8.83 -1.12
C TYR A 252 -7.54 -9.02 -2.28
N GLY A 253 -6.58 -8.11 -2.39
CA GLY A 253 -5.50 -8.12 -3.37
C GLY A 253 -4.15 -7.81 -2.72
N ILE A 254 -3.12 -7.79 -3.56
CA ILE A 254 -1.74 -7.52 -3.12
C ILE A 254 -1.62 -6.06 -2.66
N GLY A 255 -1.23 -5.83 -1.42
CA GLY A 255 -1.03 -4.51 -0.85
C GLY A 255 0.24 -3.80 -1.35
N PRO A 256 0.33 -2.47 -1.20
CA PRO A 256 1.46 -1.68 -1.72
C PRO A 256 2.81 -2.08 -1.09
N ARG A 257 2.80 -2.60 0.15
CA ARG A 257 4.01 -3.05 0.85
C ARG A 257 4.69 -4.21 0.16
N CYS A 258 3.91 -5.12 -0.44
CA CYS A 258 4.45 -6.27 -1.16
C CYS A 258 5.30 -5.84 -2.35
N PHE A 259 4.89 -4.82 -3.09
CA PHE A 259 5.68 -4.33 -4.23
C PHE A 259 6.98 -3.66 -3.80
N LEU A 260 6.95 -2.95 -2.66
CA LEU A 260 8.11 -2.25 -2.12
C LEU A 260 9.13 -3.20 -1.53
N GLU A 261 8.68 -4.25 -0.83
CA GLU A 261 9.58 -5.09 -0.07
C GLU A 261 9.69 -6.54 -0.54
N MET A 262 8.84 -7.03 -1.46
CA MET A 262 8.83 -8.42 -1.94
C MET A 262 8.85 -8.47 -3.47
N GLY A 263 9.41 -7.45 -4.12
CA GLY A 263 9.43 -7.34 -5.59
C GLY A 263 10.10 -8.55 -6.25
N GLU A 264 11.23 -9.01 -5.71
CA GLU A 264 11.95 -10.19 -6.22
C GLU A 264 11.11 -11.47 -6.06
N PHE A 265 10.45 -11.63 -4.91
CA PHE A 265 9.56 -12.77 -4.69
C PHE A 265 8.37 -12.76 -5.65
N LEU A 266 7.74 -11.59 -5.86
CA LEU A 266 6.61 -11.46 -6.78
C LEU A 266 7.01 -11.85 -8.22
N GLN A 267 8.20 -11.44 -8.66
CA GLN A 267 8.74 -11.87 -9.95
C GLN A 267 8.98 -13.39 -9.99
N ALA A 268 9.56 -13.95 -8.92
CA ALA A 268 9.85 -15.38 -8.83
C ALA A 268 8.59 -16.26 -8.88
N VAL A 269 7.44 -15.77 -8.37
CA VAL A 269 6.15 -16.47 -8.48
C VAL A 269 5.39 -16.15 -9.77
N GLY A 270 6.01 -15.43 -10.71
CA GLY A 270 5.48 -15.25 -12.07
C GLY A 270 4.83 -13.90 -12.37
N LEU A 271 5.01 -12.87 -11.54
CA LEU A 271 4.60 -11.51 -11.89
C LEU A 271 5.60 -10.91 -12.89
N PRO A 272 5.19 -10.51 -14.11
CA PRO A 272 6.12 -9.98 -15.11
C PRO A 272 6.89 -8.75 -14.62
N GLU A 273 8.15 -8.63 -15.01
CA GLU A 273 9.05 -7.53 -14.60
C GLU A 273 8.48 -6.17 -14.99
N GLU A 274 7.87 -6.06 -16.17
CA GLU A 274 7.23 -4.85 -16.68
C GLU A 274 6.03 -4.40 -15.83
N ARG A 275 5.42 -5.31 -15.06
CA ARG A 275 4.32 -5.00 -14.13
C ARG A 275 4.82 -4.62 -12.73
N ILE A 276 6.11 -4.80 -12.42
CA ILE A 276 6.67 -4.37 -11.14
C ILE A 276 6.80 -2.84 -11.14
N PRO A 277 6.19 -2.12 -10.18
CA PRO A 277 6.30 -0.67 -10.15
C PRO A 277 7.74 -0.25 -9.95
N GLN A 278 8.19 0.72 -10.74
CA GLN A 278 9.51 1.29 -10.59
C GLN A 278 9.64 1.96 -9.21
N THR A 279 10.70 1.60 -8.49
CA THR A 279 11.01 2.19 -7.20
C THR A 279 11.82 3.46 -7.38
N ILE A 280 11.29 4.59 -6.94
CA ILE A 280 12.00 5.87 -6.92
C ILE A 280 12.72 6.03 -5.58
N ILE A 281 14.00 6.37 -5.65
CA ILE A 281 14.82 6.71 -4.49
C ILE A 281 14.96 8.22 -4.44
N ASN A 282 14.48 8.83 -3.36
CA ASN A 282 14.67 10.26 -3.12
C ASN A 282 16.13 10.49 -2.74
N LEU A 283 16.88 11.16 -3.63
CA LEU A 283 18.22 11.65 -3.38
C LEU A 283 18.15 13.14 -3.02
N PRO A 284 19.05 13.63 -2.15
CA PRO A 284 19.06 15.03 -1.73
C PRO A 284 19.36 16.01 -2.87
#